data_AF-G9NM22-F1
#
_entry.id   AF-G9NM22-F1
#
_cell.length_a   1.000
_cell.length_b   1.000
_cell.length_c   1.000
_cell.angle_alpha   90.00
_cell.angle_beta   90.00
_cell.angle_gamma   90.00
#
_symmetry.space_group_name_H-M   'P 1'
#
loop_
_entity.id
_entity.type
_entity.pdbx_description
1 polymer ?
#
loop_
_entity_poly.entity_id
_entity_poly.type
_entity_poly.pdbx_seq_one_letter_code
_entity_poly.pdbx_strand_id
1 'polypeptide(L)'
;MSCAIFDESGERDSSYMPEEYQHQRRLMGSLVSTPFVGQDENGKEGCFFCFSDLSCRTPGSFRLKFTLMMIDPGRAGSVRHFPILAEIKSEPFKVFSAKEFPGMVASSSLAKKLKEQGCIISIKKGNDRGRGLRNPDDPSDNDDDEDGEASQSHRRRRQMRN
;
A
#
# COMPACT_ATOMS: atom_id res chain seq x y z
N MET A 1 -8.98 10.18 3.42
CA MET A 1 -9.56 8.97 4.05
C MET A 1 -8.50 8.32 4.92
N SER A 2 -8.85 7.86 6.12
CA SER A 2 -7.95 7.16 7.04
C SER A 2 -8.27 5.67 7.11
N CYS A 3 -7.27 4.85 7.40
CA CYS A 3 -7.37 3.41 7.53
C CYS A 3 -6.98 2.95 8.94
N ALA A 4 -7.74 2.02 9.50
CA ALA A 4 -7.45 1.34 10.77
C ALA A 4 -7.65 -0.17 10.60
N ILE A 5 -7.06 -0.97 11.50
CA ILE A 5 -7.19 -2.44 11.47
C ILE A 5 -8.10 -2.93 12.60
N PHE A 6 -9.03 -3.81 12.24
CA PHE A 6 -10.02 -4.42 13.14
C PHE A 6 -9.85 -5.93 13.12
N ASP A 7 -10.41 -6.60 14.11
CA ASP A 7 -10.46 -8.06 14.13
C ASP A 7 -11.30 -8.61 12.96
N GLU A 8 -11.27 -9.93 12.78
CA GLU A 8 -11.96 -10.62 11.67
C GLU A 8 -13.47 -10.37 11.65
N SER A 9 -14.12 -10.26 12.82
CA SER A 9 -15.55 -9.89 12.90
C SER A 9 -15.78 -8.43 12.51
N GLY A 10 -14.75 -7.59 12.62
CA GLY A 10 -14.83 -6.15 12.39
C GLY A 10 -15.42 -5.39 13.56
N GLU A 11 -15.66 -6.00 14.71
CA GLU A 11 -16.32 -5.36 15.85
C GLU A 11 -15.33 -4.65 16.76
N ARG A 12 -14.10 -5.16 16.88
CA ARG A 12 -13.09 -4.64 17.81
C ARG A 12 -11.90 -4.05 17.08
N ASP A 13 -11.53 -2.85 17.50
CA ASP A 13 -10.30 -2.21 17.05
C ASP A 13 -9.10 -3.08 17.46
N SER A 14 -8.25 -3.44 16.49
CA SER A 14 -7.07 -4.26 16.66
C SER A 14 -5.78 -3.49 16.36
N SER A 15 -5.84 -2.16 16.35
CA SER A 15 -4.71 -1.28 16.02
C SER A 15 -3.57 -1.37 17.02
N TYR A 16 -3.89 -1.62 18.29
CA TYR A 16 -2.90 -1.82 19.34
C TYR A 16 -2.55 -3.31 19.48
N MET A 17 -1.28 -3.55 19.80
CA MET A 17 -0.80 -4.88 20.16
C MET A 17 -1.25 -5.22 21.60
N PRO A 18 -1.33 -6.52 21.97
CA PRO A 18 -1.64 -6.95 23.34
C PRO A 18 -0.70 -6.31 24.37
N GLU A 19 -1.10 -6.29 25.65
CA GLU A 19 -0.49 -5.50 26.74
C GLU A 19 1.04 -5.56 26.81
N GLU A 20 1.64 -6.71 26.50
CA GLU A 20 3.09 -6.95 26.47
C GLU A 20 3.84 -6.06 25.46
N TYR A 21 3.15 -5.51 24.44
CA TYR A 21 3.73 -4.69 23.36
C TYR A 21 2.91 -3.43 23.02
N GLN A 22 2.07 -2.95 23.95
CA GLN A 22 1.08 -1.88 23.71
C GLN A 22 1.61 -0.59 23.05
N HIS A 23 2.91 -0.30 23.20
CA HIS A 23 3.57 0.87 22.61
C HIS A 23 3.69 0.80 21.08
N GLN A 24 3.42 -0.35 20.46
CA GLN A 24 3.52 -0.55 19.02
C GLN A 24 2.15 -0.68 18.36
N ARG A 25 1.97 0.02 17.24
CA ARG A 25 0.82 -0.18 16.35
C ARG A 25 1.01 -1.44 15.51
N ARG A 26 -0.08 -2.19 15.35
CA ARG A 26 -0.14 -3.41 14.52
C ARG A 26 -0.05 -3.09 13.03
N LEU A 27 -0.83 -2.11 12.58
CA LEU A 27 -0.82 -1.59 11.20
C LEU A 27 0.20 -0.44 11.08
N MET A 28 0.96 -0.44 9.99
CA MET A 28 2.05 0.49 9.70
C MET A 28 1.99 0.97 8.25
N GLY A 29 2.84 1.95 7.94
CA GLY A 29 2.93 2.58 6.63
C GLY A 29 2.06 3.84 6.57
N SER A 30 1.58 4.18 5.37
CA SER A 30 0.70 5.31 5.15
C SER A 30 -0.76 4.96 5.44
N LEU A 31 -1.21 5.29 6.66
CA LEU A 31 -2.59 5.04 7.10
C LEU A 31 -3.59 6.11 6.63
N VAL A 32 -3.15 7.09 5.86
CA VAL A 32 -3.98 8.17 5.31
C VAL A 32 -3.77 8.25 3.82
N SER A 33 -4.87 8.36 3.09
CA SER A 33 -4.89 8.52 1.65
C SER A 33 -5.65 9.78 1.25
N THR A 34 -5.09 10.54 0.33
CA THR A 34 -5.73 11.69 -0.33
C THR A 34 -6.52 11.22 -1.55
N PRO A 35 -7.60 11.94 -1.94
CA PRO A 35 -8.36 11.56 -3.13
C PRO A 35 -7.50 11.67 -4.39
N PHE A 36 -7.63 10.69 -5.28
CA PHE A 36 -7.11 10.70 -6.63
C PHE A 36 -8.29 10.60 -7.61
N VAL A 37 -8.45 11.60 -8.47
CA VAL A 37 -9.49 11.59 -9.50
C VAL A 37 -8.89 10.98 -10.77
N GLY A 38 -9.57 9.98 -11.32
CA GLY A 38 -9.15 9.30 -12.53
C GLY A 38 -10.24 8.40 -13.06
N GLN A 39 -9.94 7.65 -14.11
CA GLN A 39 -10.82 6.65 -14.71
C GLN A 39 -10.49 5.25 -14.18
N ASP A 40 -11.51 4.44 -13.95
CA ASP A 40 -11.37 3.00 -13.68
C ASP A 40 -10.93 2.22 -14.94
N GLU A 41 -10.76 0.91 -14.79
CA GLU A 41 -10.41 0.00 -15.88
C GLU A 41 -11.45 -0.06 -17.02
N ASN A 42 -12.65 0.45 -16.80
CA ASN A 42 -13.75 0.51 -17.78
C ASN A 42 -13.90 1.92 -18.39
N GLY A 43 -13.01 2.86 -18.06
CA GLY A 43 -13.04 4.24 -18.56
C GLY A 43 -14.02 5.14 -17.82
N LYS A 44 -14.57 4.72 -16.68
CA LYS A 44 -15.50 5.52 -15.87
C LYS A 44 -14.75 6.38 -14.86
N GLU A 45 -15.01 7.67 -14.87
CA GLU A 45 -14.42 8.59 -13.89
C GLU A 45 -14.90 8.29 -12.46
N GLY A 46 -13.97 8.36 -11.50
CA GLY A 46 -14.21 8.16 -10.09
C GLY A 46 -13.17 8.87 -9.22
N CYS A 47 -13.46 8.88 -7.91
CA CYS A 47 -12.58 9.41 -6.88
C CYS A 47 -12.08 8.24 -6.01
N PHE A 48 -10.78 7.97 -6.10
CA PHE A 48 -10.14 6.79 -5.50
C PHE A 48 -9.26 7.20 -4.32
N PHE A 49 -9.25 6.36 -3.28
CA PHE A 49 -8.36 6.50 -2.13
C PHE A 49 -7.46 5.27 -2.06
N CYS A 50 -6.22 5.42 -2.52
CA CYS A 50 -5.26 4.33 -2.61
C CYS A 50 -4.42 4.22 -1.34
N PHE A 51 -4.32 3.02 -0.78
CA PHE A 51 -3.46 2.68 0.36
C PHE A 51 -2.37 1.69 -0.10
N SER A 52 -1.37 2.19 -0.82
CA SER A 52 -0.31 1.37 -1.44
C SER A 52 0.81 0.97 -0.49
N ASP A 53 0.90 1.61 0.67
CA ASP A 53 1.91 1.34 1.70
C ASP A 53 1.23 0.97 3.02
N LEU A 54 0.77 -0.28 3.11
CA LEU A 54 0.24 -0.85 4.35
C LEU A 54 1.02 -2.11 4.71
N SER A 55 1.39 -2.21 5.98
CA SER A 55 2.06 -3.40 6.53
C SER A 55 1.47 -3.77 7.89
N CYS A 56 1.36 -5.07 8.17
CA CYS A 56 0.88 -5.58 9.45
C CYS A 56 1.97 -6.39 10.15
N ARG A 57 2.21 -6.11 11.44
CA ARG A 57 3.28 -6.75 12.22
C ARG A 57 3.00 -8.19 12.62
N THR A 58 1.73 -8.60 12.67
CA THR A 58 1.33 -9.88 13.24
C THR A 58 0.51 -10.70 12.28
N PRO A 59 0.82 -12.01 12.12
CA PRO A 59 -0.08 -12.94 11.45
C PRO A 59 -1.46 -12.96 12.10
N GLY A 60 -2.49 -13.24 11.30
CA GLY A 60 -3.88 -13.31 11.75
C GLY A 60 -4.89 -12.92 10.67
N SER A 61 -6.17 -13.03 11.00
CA SER A 61 -7.27 -12.57 10.15
C SER A 61 -7.79 -11.23 10.66
N PHE A 62 -7.94 -10.26 9.76
CA PHE A 62 -8.31 -8.89 10.10
C PHE A 62 -9.20 -8.28 9.03
N ARG A 63 -9.82 -7.14 9.35
CA ARG A 63 -10.47 -6.24 8.39
C ARG A 63 -9.82 -4.87 8.45
N LEU A 64 -9.81 -4.15 7.34
CA LEU A 64 -9.46 -2.73 7.31
C LEU A 64 -10.74 -1.91 7.45
N LYS A 65 -10.76 -0.94 8.36
CA LYS A 65 -11.81 0.09 8.44
C LYS A 65 -11.31 1.36 7.77
N PHE A 66 -12.07 1.85 6.80
CA PHE A 66 -11.83 3.11 6.11
C PHE A 66 -12.83 4.16 6.57
N THR A 67 -12.32 5.32 6.96
CA THR A 67 -13.13 6.45 7.43
C THR A 67 -12.85 7.66 6.56
N LEU A 68 -13.89 8.17 5.89
CA LEU A 68 -13.84 9.38 5.08
C LEU A 68 -14.21 10.59 5.94
N MET A 69 -13.33 11.58 5.97
CA MET A 69 -13.54 12.84 6.70
C MET A 69 -13.44 14.02 5.74
N MET A 70 -14.29 15.03 5.96
CA MET A 70 -14.19 16.31 5.26
C MET A 70 -13.41 17.29 6.12
N ILE A 71 -12.19 17.61 5.69
CA ILE A 71 -11.34 18.58 6.37
C ILE A 71 -11.60 19.96 5.78
N ASP A 72 -12.01 20.90 6.64
CA ASP A 72 -12.13 22.32 6.33
C ASP A 72 -11.00 23.09 7.01
N PRO A 73 -9.97 23.53 6.26
CA PRO A 73 -8.83 24.27 6.82
C PRO A 73 -9.24 25.53 7.59
N GLY A 74 -10.32 26.21 7.16
CA GLY A 74 -10.80 27.44 7.81
C GLY A 74 -11.35 27.19 9.22
N ARG A 75 -11.72 25.94 9.52
CA ARG A 75 -12.27 25.54 10.82
C ARG A 75 -11.26 24.78 11.69
N ALA A 76 -10.08 24.45 11.18
CA ALA A 76 -9.09 23.59 11.85
C ALA A 76 -8.67 24.10 13.24
N GLY A 77 -8.67 25.42 13.48
CA GLY A 77 -8.38 26.01 14.79
C GLY A 77 -9.55 26.03 15.78
N SER A 78 -10.77 25.79 15.30
CA SER A 78 -12.02 25.98 16.07
C SER A 78 -12.77 24.69 16.35
N VAL A 79 -12.44 23.59 15.65
CA VAL A 79 -13.09 22.29 15.83
C VAL A 79 -12.12 21.26 16.40
N ARG A 80 -12.61 20.44 17.33
CA ARG A 80 -11.82 19.32 17.90
C ARG A 80 -11.75 18.11 16.97
N HIS A 81 -12.72 17.98 16.07
CA HIS A 81 -12.79 16.91 15.07
C HIS A 81 -13.55 17.40 13.84
N PHE A 82 -13.20 16.85 12.69
CA PHE A 82 -13.92 17.04 11.44
C PHE A 82 -15.04 16.00 11.30
N PRO A 83 -16.12 16.31 10.56
CA PRO A 83 -17.21 15.38 10.35
C PRO A 83 -16.73 14.15 9.56
N ILE A 84 -17.14 12.98 10.05
CA ILE A 84 -17.04 11.72 9.31
C ILE A 84 -18.20 11.66 8.33
N LEU A 85 -17.89 11.55 7.05
CA LEU A 85 -18.90 11.47 5.98
C LEU A 85 -19.38 10.04 5.74
N ALA A 86 -18.45 9.09 5.80
CA ALA A 86 -18.72 7.69 5.51
C ALA A 86 -17.68 6.79 6.19
N GLU A 87 -18.10 5.58 6.53
CA GLU A 87 -17.21 4.52 7.01
C GLU A 87 -17.54 3.21 6.32
N ILE A 88 -16.53 2.42 6.01
CA ILE A 88 -16.69 1.09 5.42
C ILE A 88 -15.59 0.16 5.94
N LYS A 89 -15.89 -1.14 6.03
CA LYS A 89 -14.91 -2.18 6.37
C LYS A 89 -14.67 -3.05 5.15
N SER A 90 -13.43 -3.49 4.96
CA SER A 90 -13.08 -4.48 3.95
C SER A 90 -13.67 -5.85 4.28
N GLU A 91 -13.65 -6.74 3.30
CA GLU A 91 -13.68 -8.18 3.56
C GLU A 91 -12.49 -8.62 4.43
N PRO A 92 -12.60 -9.76 5.16
CA PRO A 92 -11.48 -10.28 5.93
C PRO A 92 -10.31 -10.60 5.01
N PHE A 93 -9.11 -10.30 5.50
CA PHE A 93 -7.87 -10.70 4.84
C PHE A 93 -6.94 -11.37 5.85
N LYS A 94 -6.09 -12.26 5.35
CA LYS A 94 -5.12 -13.00 6.15
C LYS A 94 -3.73 -12.37 6.02
N VAL A 95 -3.13 -12.09 7.17
CA VAL A 95 -1.71 -11.76 7.30
C VAL A 95 -0.98 -13.07 7.58
N PHE A 96 -0.06 -13.43 6.70
CA PHE A 96 0.69 -14.68 6.77
C PHE A 96 2.01 -14.49 7.52
N SER A 97 2.49 -15.56 8.14
CA SER A 97 3.90 -15.67 8.49
C SER A 97 4.75 -15.78 7.22
N ALA A 98 6.06 -15.47 7.32
CA ALA A 98 6.96 -15.58 6.17
C ALA A 98 7.00 -17.00 5.55
N LYS A 99 6.79 -18.05 6.37
CA LYS A 99 6.79 -19.45 5.91
C LYS A 99 5.51 -19.84 5.16
N GLU A 100 4.38 -19.26 5.53
CA GLU A 100 3.07 -19.60 4.97
C GLU A 100 2.64 -18.64 3.86
N PHE A 101 3.42 -17.59 3.60
CA PHE A 101 3.07 -16.56 2.64
C PHE A 101 3.01 -17.16 1.22
N PRO A 102 1.84 -17.14 0.56
CA PRO A 102 1.66 -17.79 -0.74
C PRO A 102 2.35 -17.06 -1.90
N GLY A 103 2.95 -15.90 -1.63
CA GLY A 103 3.52 -15.01 -2.63
C GLY A 103 2.63 -13.80 -2.89
N MET A 104 3.19 -12.84 -3.63
CA MET A 104 2.47 -11.63 -4.01
C MET A 104 1.46 -11.95 -5.12
N VAL A 105 0.26 -11.37 -5.00
CA VAL A 105 -0.74 -11.37 -6.08
C VAL A 105 -0.38 -10.30 -7.11
N ALA A 106 -0.67 -10.58 -8.38
CA ALA A 106 -0.53 -9.59 -9.44
C ALA A 106 -1.46 -8.39 -9.20
N SER A 107 -1.01 -7.18 -9.54
CA SER A 107 -1.86 -5.99 -9.47
C SER A 107 -3.07 -6.12 -10.39
N SER A 108 -4.24 -5.69 -9.90
CA SER A 108 -5.49 -5.67 -10.66
C SER A 108 -5.43 -4.72 -11.87
N SER A 109 -6.37 -4.88 -12.80
CA SER A 109 -6.59 -3.94 -13.92
C SER A 109 -6.82 -2.52 -13.42
N LEU A 110 -7.65 -2.33 -12.38
CA LEU A 110 -7.88 -1.03 -11.75
C LEU A 110 -6.58 -0.39 -11.26
N ALA A 111 -5.74 -1.15 -10.54
CA ALA A 111 -4.47 -0.63 -10.03
C ALA A 111 -3.52 -0.22 -11.17
N LYS A 112 -3.43 -1.02 -12.24
CA LYS A 112 -2.62 -0.67 -13.43
C LYS A 112 -3.15 0.61 -14.09
N LYS A 113 -4.47 0.70 -14.29
CA LYS A 113 -5.10 1.86 -14.93
C LYS A 113 -4.93 3.15 -14.13
N LEU A 114 -5.04 3.10 -12.80
CA LEU A 114 -4.78 4.26 -11.95
C LEU A 114 -3.30 4.67 -11.96
N LYS A 115 -2.37 3.70 -11.99
CA LYS A 115 -0.93 3.98 -12.10
C LYS A 115 -0.58 4.70 -13.40
N GLU A 116 -1.14 4.26 -14.53
CA GLU A 116 -0.97 4.90 -15.84
C GLU A 116 -1.39 6.38 -15.84
N GLN A 117 -2.37 6.73 -15.00
CA GLN A 117 -2.86 8.10 -14.82
C GLN A 117 -2.07 8.92 -13.79
N GLY A 118 -0.96 8.39 -13.28
CA GLY A 118 -0.08 9.08 -12.33
C GLY A 118 -0.39 8.84 -10.86
N CYS A 119 -1.30 7.90 -10.53
CA CYS A 119 -1.50 7.51 -9.13
C CYS A 119 -0.23 6.86 -8.55
N ILE A 120 0.20 7.30 -7.38
CA ILE A 120 1.44 6.82 -6.73
C ILE A 120 1.19 5.48 -6.04
N ILE A 121 1.16 4.43 -6.85
CA ILE A 121 1.04 3.03 -6.41
C ILE A 121 2.09 2.16 -7.12
N SER A 122 2.42 1.00 -6.56
CA SER A 122 3.35 0.05 -7.15
C SER A 122 2.60 -1.05 -7.90
N ILE A 123 3.11 -1.44 -9.08
CA ILE A 123 2.58 -2.56 -9.84
C ILE A 123 3.40 -3.81 -9.55
N LYS A 124 2.73 -4.91 -9.24
CA LYS A 124 3.32 -6.22 -8.99
C LYS A 124 2.89 -7.18 -10.09
N LYS A 125 3.85 -7.92 -10.66
CA LYS A 125 3.57 -8.98 -11.65
C LYS A 125 2.95 -10.23 -11.01
N GLY A 126 3.14 -10.43 -9.70
CA GLY A 126 2.75 -11.64 -8.98
C GLY A 126 3.80 -12.74 -9.11
N ASN A 127 3.77 -13.74 -8.23
CA ASN A 127 4.67 -14.90 -8.32
C ASN A 127 3.87 -16.19 -8.57
N ASP A 128 4.10 -16.85 -9.70
CA ASP A 128 3.52 -18.16 -10.07
C ASP A 128 4.12 -19.35 -9.30
N ARG A 129 4.47 -19.19 -8.03
CA ARG A 129 5.01 -20.31 -7.22
C ARG A 129 3.95 -21.36 -6.85
N GLY A 130 2.70 -21.16 -7.24
CA GLY A 130 1.57 -22.04 -6.95
C GLY A 130 1.06 -22.92 -8.11
N ARG A 131 1.63 -22.85 -9.32
CA ARG A 131 1.25 -23.74 -10.44
C ARG A 131 2.48 -24.25 -11.18
N GLY A 132 3.10 -25.27 -10.61
CA GLY A 132 4.15 -26.05 -11.26
C GLY A 132 3.60 -26.86 -12.44
N LEU A 133 3.37 -26.21 -13.57
CA LEU A 133 3.36 -26.79 -14.91
C LEU A 133 4.01 -25.75 -15.84
N ARG A 134 5.34 -25.65 -15.79
CA ARG A 134 6.10 -24.87 -16.77
C ARG A 134 6.13 -25.66 -18.09
N ASN A 135 5.49 -25.11 -19.11
CA ASN A 135 5.78 -25.47 -20.51
C ASN A 135 7.18 -24.93 -20.86
N PRO A 136 8.05 -25.66 -21.56
CA PRO A 136 9.43 -25.23 -21.80
C PRO A 136 9.63 -24.10 -22.83
N ASP A 137 8.57 -23.59 -23.48
CA ASP A 137 8.70 -22.79 -24.71
C ASP A 137 8.29 -21.30 -24.59
N ASP A 138 8.38 -20.69 -23.41
CA ASP A 138 8.10 -19.24 -23.27
C ASP A 138 9.42 -18.43 -23.26
N PRO A 139 9.70 -17.60 -24.30
CA PRO A 139 10.92 -16.82 -24.35
C PRO A 139 10.89 -15.75 -23.26
N SER A 140 11.87 -15.82 -22.35
CA SER A 140 12.09 -14.82 -21.31
C SER A 140 12.34 -13.45 -21.93
N ASP A 141 11.38 -12.55 -21.79
CA ASP A 141 11.56 -11.12 -22.03
C ASP A 141 12.48 -10.57 -20.93
N ASN A 142 13.75 -10.40 -21.29
CA ASN A 142 14.72 -9.64 -20.52
C ASN A 142 14.46 -8.16 -20.83
N ASP A 143 13.61 -7.52 -20.01
CA ASP A 143 13.61 -6.07 -19.92
C ASP A 143 14.45 -5.68 -18.70
N ASP A 144 15.63 -5.15 -19.02
CA ASP A 144 16.61 -4.57 -18.09
C ASP A 144 15.98 -3.43 -17.28
N ASP A 145 16.08 -3.53 -15.95
CA ASP A 145 15.81 -2.44 -15.01
C ASP A 145 16.90 -1.36 -15.17
N GLU A 146 16.70 -0.40 -16.08
CA GLU A 146 17.58 0.77 -16.24
C GLU A 146 17.19 1.87 -15.24
N ASP A 147 17.59 1.69 -13.98
CA ASP A 147 17.58 2.76 -12.97
C ASP A 147 18.74 3.76 -13.24
N GLY A 148 18.44 4.84 -13.95
CA GLY A 148 19.36 5.94 -14.22
C GLY A 148 19.64 6.81 -12.99
N GLU A 149 20.64 6.46 -12.17
CA GLU A 149 21.29 7.40 -11.23
C GLU A 149 22.31 8.28 -11.97
N ALA A 150 21.92 9.52 -12.30
CA ALA A 150 22.85 10.56 -12.71
C ALA A 150 23.06 11.57 -11.58
N SER A 151 24.22 11.51 -10.91
CA SER A 151 24.93 12.66 -10.33
C SER A 151 26.32 12.28 -9.81
N GLN A 152 27.30 12.17 -10.71
CA GLN A 152 28.72 12.22 -10.36
C GLN A 152 29.19 13.67 -10.23
N SER A 153 29.47 14.15 -9.01
CA SER A 153 30.39 15.28 -8.82
C SER A 153 31.75 14.76 -8.37
N HIS A 154 32.70 14.82 -9.30
CA HIS A 154 34.13 14.54 -9.19
C HIS A 154 34.78 14.85 -7.82
N ARG A 155 35.26 13.82 -7.12
CA ARG A 155 36.37 13.97 -6.15
C ARG A 155 37.69 13.73 -6.88
N ARG A 156 38.31 14.83 -7.34
CA ARG A 156 39.70 14.83 -7.84
C ARG A 156 40.65 14.47 -6.69
N ARG A 157 41.30 13.32 -6.85
CA ARG A 157 42.36 12.75 -6.01
C ARG A 157 43.58 13.68 -6.03
N ARG A 158 43.85 14.39 -4.92
CA ARG A 158 45.12 15.11 -4.70
C ARG A 158 46.21 14.08 -4.35
N GLN A 159 47.15 13.86 -5.25
CA GLN A 159 48.42 13.21 -4.96
C GLN A 159 49.28 14.14 -4.11
N MET A 160 49.81 13.61 -3.00
CA MET A 160 50.89 14.23 -2.24
C MET A 160 52.19 14.10 -3.03
N ARG A 161 52.95 15.20 -3.11
CA ARG A 161 54.35 15.23 -3.55
C ARG A 161 55.23 15.28 -2.29
N ASN A 162 56.26 14.44 -2.28
CA ASN A 162 57.45 14.61 -1.44
C ASN A 162 58.20 15.88 -1.83
#